data_AF-A0A6P5AGU3-F1
#
_entry.id   AF-A0A6P5AGU3-F1
#
_cell.length_a   1.000
_cell.length_b   1.000
_cell.length_c   1.000
_cell.angle_alpha   90.00
_cell.angle_beta   90.00
_cell.angle_gamma   90.00
#
_symmetry.space_group_name_H-M   'P 1'
#
loop_
_entity.id
_entity.type
_entity.pdbx_description
1 polymer ?
#
loop_
_entity_poly.entity_id
_entity_poly.type
_entity_poly.pdbx_seq_one_letter_code
_entity_poly.pdbx_strand_id
1 'polypeptide(L)'
;MAAPRKPVQILCFRHDTCQPTTQILCLDLPTTCPLCGRPIQTLLHPPFSLPNPFEDGHSRPFSVVVKPTCGTFLSDYHRSDDLHVGVTSSNGVVFNFDETGVHKDTAGWEESITVRLLQEKDFDIRECWDKCLNDYSLYWRPESYDENANNCFDFVLGFLRHVGYEYVNTKVLRSRQDFCKTLVIPEGVKAGKYIDLYRRLEREGFVVESTMGS
;
A
#
# COMPACT_ATOMS: atom_id res chain seq x y z
N MET A 1 -18.71 16.87 -6.54
CA MET A 1 -17.47 16.13 -6.87
C MET A 1 -16.34 16.84 -6.16
N ALA A 2 -15.76 16.21 -5.13
CA ALA A 2 -14.56 16.75 -4.50
C ALA A 2 -13.41 16.69 -5.51
N ALA A 3 -12.60 17.74 -5.60
CA ALA A 3 -11.39 17.69 -6.42
C ALA A 3 -10.52 16.51 -5.95
N PRO A 4 -9.86 15.77 -6.87
CA PRO A 4 -8.93 14.73 -6.46
C PRO A 4 -7.88 15.36 -5.56
N ARG A 5 -7.79 14.87 -4.31
CA ARG A 5 -6.71 15.26 -3.41
C ARG A 5 -5.41 14.91 -4.12
N LYS A 6 -4.52 15.88 -4.29
CA LYS A 6 -3.19 15.60 -4.83
C LYS A 6 -2.55 14.52 -3.95
N PRO A 7 -1.95 13.47 -4.54
CA PRO A 7 -1.25 12.48 -3.74
C PRO A 7 -0.17 13.20 -2.96
N VAL A 8 -0.16 12.94 -1.66
CA VAL A 8 0.83 13.49 -0.74
C VAL A 8 2.21 12.93 -1.12
N GLN A 9 3.20 13.81 -1.26
CA GLN A 9 4.55 13.45 -1.68
C GLN A 9 5.58 14.00 -0.70
N ILE A 10 6.44 13.13 -0.20
CA ILE A 10 7.63 13.53 0.54
C ILE A 10 8.71 13.88 -0.47
N LEU A 11 9.15 15.13 -0.48
CA LEU A 11 10.22 15.64 -1.33
C LEU A 11 11.56 15.48 -0.61
N CYS A 12 12.58 15.09 -1.35
CA CYS A 12 13.96 15.07 -0.90
C CYS A 12 14.81 15.96 -1.80
N PHE A 13 15.60 16.85 -1.20
CA PHE A 13 16.53 17.72 -1.92
C PHE A 13 17.85 17.89 -1.17
N ARG A 14 18.86 18.43 -1.88
CA ARG A 14 20.14 18.84 -1.30
C ARG A 14 20.39 20.29 -1.65
N HIS A 15 20.79 21.07 -0.65
CA HIS A 15 21.15 22.47 -0.85
C HIS A 15 22.66 22.59 -1.08
N ASP A 16 23.05 23.36 -2.09
CA ASP A 16 24.43 23.52 -2.58
C ASP A 16 25.39 24.06 -1.53
N THR A 17 24.90 24.94 -0.65
CA THR A 17 25.70 25.55 0.42
C THR A 17 25.75 24.72 1.71
N CYS A 18 25.01 23.62 1.78
CA CYS A 18 25.04 22.67 2.89
C CYS A 18 26.04 21.53 2.62
N GLN A 19 26.27 20.68 3.62
CA GLN A 19 27.16 19.52 3.42
C GLN A 19 26.61 18.61 2.29
N PRO A 20 27.44 18.16 1.33
CA PRO A 20 26.96 17.39 0.17
C PRO A 20 26.26 16.06 0.50
N THR A 21 26.51 15.52 1.69
CA THR A 21 25.92 14.27 2.21
C THR A 21 24.62 14.48 2.98
N THR A 22 24.20 15.74 3.16
CA THR A 22 22.97 16.09 3.88
C THR A 22 21.80 16.19 2.91
N GLN A 23 20.76 15.41 3.20
CA GLN A 23 19.47 15.44 2.54
C GLN A 23 18.46 16.13 3.44
N ILE A 24 17.63 16.98 2.83
CA ILE A 24 16.52 17.64 3.51
C ILE A 24 15.23 17.09 2.91
N LEU A 25 14.38 16.56 3.77
CA LEU A 25 13.06 16.05 3.43
C LEU A 25 11.99 17.05 3.89
N CYS A 26 10.96 17.22 3.07
CA CYS A 26 9.85 18.16 3.31
C CYS A 26 8.59 17.71 2.57
N LEU A 27 7.42 18.21 2.99
CA LEU A 27 6.16 18.02 2.24
C LEU A 27 6.00 19.08 1.15
N ASP A 28 6.43 20.31 1.46
CA ASP A 28 6.48 21.43 0.55
C ASP A 28 7.89 22.01 0.51
N LEU A 29 8.39 22.32 -0.70
CA LEU A 29 9.72 22.89 -0.85
C LEU A 29 9.76 24.30 -0.23
N PRO A 30 10.60 24.55 0.80
CA PRO A 30 10.63 25.86 1.44
C PRO A 30 11.35 26.90 0.56
N THR A 31 11.08 28.17 0.81
CA THR A 31 11.75 29.27 0.07
C THR A 31 13.18 29.51 0.57
N THR A 32 13.45 29.20 1.83
CA THR A 32 14.77 29.27 2.47
C THR A 32 15.18 27.91 3.03
N CYS A 33 16.46 27.60 2.96
CA CYS A 33 17.02 26.36 3.49
C CYS A 33 16.95 26.40 5.04
N PRO A 34 16.35 25.38 5.69
CA PRO A 34 16.21 25.36 7.13
C PRO A 34 17.55 25.20 7.88
N LEU A 35 18.61 24.77 7.19
CA LEU A 35 19.94 24.56 7.78
C LEU A 35 20.83 25.82 7.76
N CYS A 36 20.84 26.54 6.65
CA CYS A 36 21.75 27.69 6.45
C CYS A 36 21.03 29.03 6.32
N GLY A 37 19.69 29.05 6.27
CA GLY A 37 18.86 30.24 6.13
C GLY A 37 18.90 30.90 4.75
N ARG A 38 19.68 30.38 3.79
CA ARG A 38 19.83 30.97 2.46
C ARG A 38 18.67 30.56 1.53
N PRO A 39 18.31 31.39 0.54
CA PRO A 39 17.28 31.04 -0.43
C PRO A 39 17.56 29.75 -1.20
N ILE A 40 16.51 28.98 -1.49
CA ILE A 40 16.57 27.82 -2.39
C ILE A 40 16.44 28.31 -3.84
N GLN A 41 17.42 29.09 -4.30
CA GLN A 41 17.39 29.71 -5.63
C GLN A 41 18.11 28.87 -6.70
N THR A 42 18.97 27.93 -6.28
CA THR A 42 19.61 26.95 -7.17
C THR A 42 19.90 25.68 -6.38
N LEU A 43 19.04 24.68 -6.51
CA LEU A 43 19.37 23.33 -6.07
C LEU A 43 20.37 22.72 -7.04
N LEU A 44 21.36 21.97 -6.54
CA LEU A 44 22.30 21.23 -7.39
C LEU A 44 21.57 20.25 -8.33
N HIS A 45 20.49 19.67 -7.82
CA HIS A 45 19.61 18.74 -8.52
C HIS A 45 18.15 19.09 -8.21
N PRO A 46 17.21 18.84 -9.13
CA PRO A 46 15.80 18.99 -8.83
C PRO A 46 15.43 18.12 -7.61
N PRO A 47 14.52 18.57 -6.73
CA PRO A 47 13.95 17.72 -5.71
C PRO A 47 13.35 16.48 -6.36
N PHE A 48 13.49 15.33 -5.72
CA PHE A 48 12.78 14.13 -6.15
C PHE A 48 11.79 13.71 -5.08
N SER A 49 10.68 13.15 -5.51
CA SER A 49 9.67 12.59 -4.60
C SER A 49 10.10 11.19 -4.18
N LEU A 50 10.05 10.91 -2.88
CA LEU A 50 10.17 9.54 -2.40
C LEU A 50 9.02 8.69 -2.96
N PRO A 51 9.28 7.43 -3.34
CA PRO A 51 8.23 6.52 -3.77
C PRO A 51 7.13 6.41 -2.71
N ASN A 52 5.89 6.69 -3.08
CA ASN A 52 4.74 6.47 -2.23
C ASN A 52 4.41 4.97 -2.22
N PRO A 53 4.39 4.30 -1.06
CA PRO A 53 4.06 2.88 -0.97
C PRO A 53 2.57 2.57 -1.13
N PHE A 54 1.71 3.60 -1.13
CA PHE A 54 0.27 3.48 -1.33
C PHE A 54 -0.06 3.72 -2.80
N GLU A 55 -0.79 2.78 -3.36
CA GLU A 55 -1.18 2.77 -4.76
C GLU A 55 -2.69 2.65 -4.88
N ASP A 56 -3.21 3.09 -6.04
CA ASP A 56 -4.61 2.86 -6.37
C ASP A 56 -4.84 1.38 -6.66
N GLY A 57 -5.45 0.66 -5.71
CA GLY A 57 -5.76 -0.76 -5.84
C GLY A 57 -6.66 -1.07 -7.05
N HIS A 58 -7.52 -0.13 -7.45
CA HIS A 58 -8.38 -0.30 -8.63
C HIS A 58 -7.60 -0.23 -9.94
N SER A 59 -6.38 0.31 -9.93
CA SER A 59 -5.48 0.32 -11.09
C SER A 59 -4.57 -0.92 -11.19
N ARG A 60 -4.68 -1.85 -10.23
CA ARG A 60 -3.71 -2.94 -10.02
C ARG A 60 -4.37 -4.32 -10.10
N PRO A 61 -4.56 -4.90 -11.31
CA PRO A 61 -5.25 -6.17 -11.45
C PRO A 61 -4.45 -7.34 -10.87
N PHE A 62 -5.16 -8.42 -10.50
CA PHE A 62 -4.57 -9.65 -9.95
C PHE A 62 -3.68 -9.43 -8.71
N SER A 63 -4.10 -8.53 -7.82
CA SER A 63 -3.37 -8.10 -6.65
C SER A 63 -4.15 -8.36 -5.37
N VAL A 64 -3.41 -8.48 -4.28
CA VAL A 64 -3.94 -8.32 -2.93
C VAL A 64 -3.74 -6.87 -2.53
N VAL A 65 -4.80 -6.26 -2.00
CA VAL A 65 -4.80 -4.86 -1.57
C VAL A 65 -5.16 -4.80 -0.10
N VAL A 66 -4.48 -3.92 0.64
CA VAL A 66 -4.66 -3.74 2.08
C VAL A 66 -4.85 -2.27 2.37
N LYS A 67 -5.86 -1.94 3.17
CA LYS A 67 -6.16 -0.59 3.63
C LYS A 67 -6.49 -0.57 5.13
N PRO A 68 -6.45 0.59 5.80
CA PRO A 68 -7.01 0.72 7.14
C PRO A 68 -8.51 0.47 7.12
N THR A 69 -9.05 -0.12 8.19
CA THR A 69 -10.51 -0.26 8.33
C THR A 69 -11.20 1.10 8.40
N CYS A 70 -10.56 2.08 9.05
CA CYS A 70 -11.05 3.44 9.21
C CYS A 70 -10.00 4.47 8.77
N GLY A 71 -10.43 5.51 8.04
CA GLY A 71 -9.57 6.63 7.65
C GLY A 71 -8.47 6.28 6.65
N THR A 72 -7.35 6.99 6.70
CA THR A 72 -6.19 6.79 5.82
C THR A 72 -4.94 6.33 6.56
N PHE A 73 -3.99 5.75 5.83
CA PHE A 73 -2.70 5.34 6.41
C PHE A 73 -1.90 6.50 6.99
N LEU A 74 -1.97 7.68 6.36
CA LEU A 74 -1.16 8.83 6.73
C LEU A 74 -1.73 9.56 7.96
N SER A 75 -3.05 9.77 8.00
CA SER A 75 -3.69 10.56 9.07
C SER A 75 -4.15 9.73 10.26
N ASP A 76 -4.83 8.61 10.02
CA ASP A 76 -5.67 7.98 11.06
C ASP A 76 -5.07 6.68 11.58
N TYR A 77 -4.42 5.90 10.73
CA TYR A 77 -3.94 4.56 11.06
C TYR A 77 -2.83 4.53 12.12
N HIS A 78 -2.98 3.71 13.15
CA HIS A 78 -1.94 3.34 14.10
C HIS A 78 -1.55 1.88 13.95
N ARG A 79 -0.36 1.49 14.42
CA ARG A 79 0.17 0.13 14.25
C ARG A 79 -0.66 -0.96 14.95
N SER A 80 -1.51 -0.58 15.90
CA SER A 80 -2.44 -1.46 16.61
C SER A 80 -3.80 -1.59 15.92
N ASP A 81 -4.06 -0.78 14.90
CA ASP A 81 -5.37 -0.73 14.27
C ASP A 81 -5.53 -1.89 13.28
N ASP A 82 -6.78 -2.32 13.14
CA ASP A 82 -7.10 -3.37 12.20
C ASP A 82 -6.98 -2.90 10.75
N LEU A 83 -6.55 -3.85 9.92
CA LEU A 83 -6.42 -3.67 8.49
C LEU A 83 -7.48 -4.50 7.78
N HIS A 84 -8.01 -3.96 6.69
CA HIS A 84 -8.90 -4.66 5.79
C HIS A 84 -8.16 -5.09 4.53
N VAL A 85 -8.46 -6.29 4.04
CA VAL A 85 -7.78 -6.87 2.87
C VAL A 85 -8.80 -7.31 1.82
N GLY A 86 -8.42 -7.13 0.56
CA GLY A 86 -9.20 -7.54 -0.59
C GLY A 86 -8.33 -8.09 -1.71
N VAL A 87 -9.00 -8.61 -2.74
CA VAL A 87 -8.37 -9.13 -3.95
C VAL A 87 -8.99 -8.47 -5.18
N THR A 88 -8.16 -7.99 -6.09
CA THR A 88 -8.63 -7.27 -7.29
C THR A 88 -8.94 -8.25 -8.42
N SER A 89 -10.04 -8.02 -9.15
CA SER A 89 -10.31 -8.64 -10.45
C SER A 89 -9.33 -8.15 -11.52
N SER A 90 -9.43 -8.71 -12.73
CA SER A 90 -8.66 -8.27 -13.90
C SER A 90 -8.95 -6.83 -14.32
N ASN A 91 -10.10 -6.29 -13.92
CA ASN A 91 -10.54 -4.93 -14.21
C ASN A 91 -10.46 -3.98 -12.99
N GLY A 92 -9.83 -4.42 -11.89
CA GLY A 92 -9.62 -3.57 -10.71
C GLY A 92 -10.80 -3.48 -9.74
N VAL A 93 -11.83 -4.31 -9.89
CA VAL A 93 -12.89 -4.42 -8.86
C VAL A 93 -12.31 -5.16 -7.66
N VAL A 94 -12.44 -4.59 -6.46
CA VAL A 94 -11.90 -5.20 -5.24
C VAL A 94 -12.98 -6.04 -4.56
N PHE A 95 -12.73 -7.35 -4.50
CA PHE A 95 -13.53 -8.28 -3.74
C PHE A 95 -12.99 -8.35 -2.31
N ASN A 96 -13.85 -8.09 -1.33
CA ASN A 96 -13.50 -8.15 0.08
C ASN A 96 -14.69 -8.67 0.89
N PHE A 97 -14.45 -9.09 2.14
CA PHE A 97 -15.46 -9.75 2.95
C PHE A 97 -15.47 -9.18 4.37
N ASP A 98 -16.64 -8.78 4.84
CA ASP A 98 -16.86 -8.29 6.21
C ASP A 98 -18.13 -8.88 6.82
N GLU A 99 -18.55 -8.38 7.98
CA GLU A 99 -19.74 -8.85 8.70
C GLU A 99 -21.05 -8.72 7.90
N THR A 100 -21.06 -7.94 6.83
CA THR A 100 -22.21 -7.73 5.94
C THR A 100 -22.13 -8.55 4.65
N GLY A 101 -21.08 -9.36 4.47
CA GLY A 101 -20.92 -10.27 3.35
C GLY A 101 -19.78 -9.89 2.40
N VAL A 102 -19.83 -10.43 1.18
CA VAL A 102 -18.84 -10.10 0.15
C VAL A 102 -19.24 -8.81 -0.58
N HIS A 103 -18.29 -7.90 -0.67
CA HIS A 103 -18.39 -6.66 -1.43
C HIS A 103 -17.61 -6.74 -2.74
N LYS A 104 -18.01 -5.91 -3.70
CA LYS A 104 -17.37 -5.73 -5.00
C LYS A 104 -17.16 -4.24 -5.22
N ASP A 105 -16.12 -3.71 -4.61
CA ASP A 105 -15.89 -2.28 -4.55
C ASP A 105 -15.20 -1.77 -5.82
N THR A 106 -15.68 -0.63 -6.31
CA THR A 106 -15.07 0.13 -7.41
C THR A 106 -14.47 1.46 -6.95
N ALA A 107 -14.49 1.71 -5.64
CA ALA A 107 -13.91 2.86 -4.99
C ALA A 107 -13.55 2.52 -3.54
N GLY A 108 -12.74 3.35 -2.87
CA GLY A 108 -12.38 3.20 -1.46
C GLY A 108 -11.11 2.39 -1.21
N TRP A 109 -10.39 2.02 -2.27
CA TRP A 109 -9.10 1.31 -2.23
C TRP A 109 -7.98 2.08 -2.96
N GLU A 110 -8.15 3.38 -3.19
CA GLU A 110 -7.21 4.24 -3.93
C GLU A 110 -5.89 4.51 -3.18
N GLU A 111 -5.88 4.31 -1.86
CA GLU A 111 -4.70 4.46 -0.98
C GLU A 111 -4.35 3.12 -0.32
N SER A 112 -4.12 2.09 -1.12
CA SER A 112 -3.87 0.73 -0.66
C SER A 112 -2.39 0.36 -0.69
N ILE A 113 -1.96 -0.44 0.28
CA ILE A 113 -0.75 -1.25 0.10
C ILE A 113 -1.11 -2.37 -0.89
N THR A 114 -0.37 -2.47 -1.98
CA THR A 114 -0.70 -3.40 -3.07
C THR A 114 0.41 -4.44 -3.27
N VAL A 115 0.01 -5.70 -3.34
CA VAL A 115 0.89 -6.82 -3.68
C VAL A 115 0.38 -7.49 -4.96
N ARG A 116 1.09 -7.27 -6.06
CA ARG A 116 0.78 -7.90 -7.35
C ARG A 116 1.13 -9.39 -7.31
N LEU A 117 0.16 -10.25 -7.55
CA LEU A 117 0.33 -11.70 -7.45
C LEU A 117 0.75 -12.36 -8.76
N LEU A 118 0.22 -11.88 -9.89
CA LEU A 118 0.39 -12.49 -11.20
C LEU A 118 1.18 -11.59 -12.17
N GLN A 119 2.06 -12.23 -12.93
CA GLN A 119 2.81 -11.69 -14.04
C GLN A 119 2.15 -12.04 -15.38
N GLU A 120 2.67 -11.55 -16.50
CA GLU A 120 2.11 -11.84 -17.84
C GLU A 120 2.21 -13.32 -18.22
N LYS A 121 3.24 -14.01 -17.72
CA LYS A 121 3.48 -15.44 -17.98
C LYS A 121 2.49 -16.38 -17.29
N ASP A 122 1.75 -15.92 -16.28
CA ASP A 122 0.83 -16.76 -15.49
C ASP A 122 -0.54 -16.88 -16.18
N PHE A 123 -0.52 -17.20 -17.48
CA PHE A 123 -1.69 -17.15 -18.38
C PHE A 123 -2.87 -17.97 -17.87
N ASP A 124 -2.64 -19.22 -17.50
CA ASP A 124 -3.71 -20.18 -17.15
C ASP A 124 -4.57 -19.68 -15.97
N ILE A 125 -3.92 -19.13 -14.93
CA ILE A 125 -4.61 -18.60 -13.75
C ILE A 125 -5.29 -17.27 -14.07
N ARG A 126 -4.65 -16.42 -14.89
CA ARG A 126 -5.24 -15.13 -15.28
C ARG A 126 -6.53 -15.30 -16.08
N GLU A 127 -6.59 -16.31 -16.95
CA GLU A 127 -7.76 -16.61 -17.77
C GLU A 127 -8.98 -16.98 -16.91
N CYS A 128 -8.78 -17.76 -15.84
CA CYS A 128 -9.87 -18.20 -14.98
C CYS A 128 -10.14 -17.30 -13.76
N TRP A 129 -9.23 -16.36 -13.44
CA TRP A 129 -9.24 -15.56 -12.21
C TRP A 129 -10.59 -14.93 -11.87
N ASP A 130 -11.16 -14.15 -12.80
CA ASP A 130 -12.40 -13.41 -12.55
C ASP A 130 -13.60 -14.36 -12.40
N LYS A 131 -13.66 -15.43 -13.20
CA LYS A 131 -14.70 -16.43 -13.08
C LYS A 131 -14.62 -17.13 -11.73
N CYS A 132 -13.44 -17.61 -11.36
CA CYS A 132 -13.18 -18.23 -10.07
C CYS A 132 -13.50 -17.28 -8.91
N LEU A 133 -13.14 -16.01 -9.00
CA LEU A 133 -13.41 -15.02 -7.94
C LEU A 133 -14.91 -14.78 -7.77
N ASN A 134 -15.64 -14.67 -8.87
CA ASN A 134 -17.10 -14.55 -8.84
C ASN A 134 -17.76 -15.81 -8.27
N ASP A 135 -17.42 -17.00 -8.76
CA ASP A 135 -17.99 -18.26 -8.28
C ASP A 135 -17.67 -18.49 -6.80
N TYR A 136 -16.42 -18.23 -6.39
CA TYR A 136 -15.95 -18.36 -5.01
C TYR A 136 -16.70 -17.41 -4.07
N SER A 137 -16.96 -16.17 -4.50
CA SER A 137 -17.68 -15.17 -3.68
C SER A 137 -19.08 -15.60 -3.26
N LEU A 138 -19.75 -16.47 -4.02
CA LEU A 138 -21.13 -16.91 -3.74
C LEU A 138 -21.23 -17.82 -2.50
N TYR A 139 -20.12 -18.41 -2.07
CA TYR A 139 -20.07 -19.29 -0.89
C TYR A 139 -19.85 -18.54 0.42
N TRP A 140 -19.49 -17.25 0.35
CA TRP A 140 -19.15 -16.43 1.50
C TRP A 140 -20.35 -15.56 1.88
N ARG A 141 -21.00 -15.93 2.98
CA ARG A 141 -22.23 -15.28 3.44
C ARG A 141 -22.00 -14.51 4.74
N PRO A 142 -22.76 -13.43 5.00
CA PRO A 142 -22.63 -12.65 6.23
C PRO A 142 -22.75 -13.54 7.48
N GLU A 143 -23.63 -14.55 7.46
CA GLU A 143 -23.86 -15.44 8.61
C GLU A 143 -22.66 -16.35 8.93
N SER A 144 -21.74 -16.52 8.00
CA SER A 144 -20.49 -17.27 8.21
C SER A 144 -19.35 -16.41 8.76
N TYR A 145 -19.53 -15.09 8.87
CA TYR A 145 -18.46 -14.20 9.31
C TYR A 145 -18.03 -14.52 10.75
N ASP A 146 -16.71 -14.63 10.94
CA ASP A 146 -16.08 -14.70 12.26
C ASP A 146 -14.78 -13.90 12.22
N GLU A 147 -14.65 -12.93 13.13
CA GLU A 147 -13.52 -12.00 13.17
C GLU A 147 -12.17 -12.70 13.32
N ASN A 148 -12.11 -13.89 13.93
CA ASN A 148 -10.87 -14.62 14.20
C ASN A 148 -10.58 -15.74 13.20
N ALA A 149 -11.61 -16.36 12.65
CA ALA A 149 -11.50 -17.62 11.90
C ALA A 149 -12.11 -17.58 10.49
N ASN A 150 -12.95 -16.59 10.18
CA ASN A 150 -13.58 -16.45 8.87
C ASN A 150 -13.84 -14.97 8.53
N ASN A 151 -12.75 -14.24 8.27
CA ASN A 151 -12.75 -12.80 8.00
C ASN A 151 -12.22 -12.48 6.59
N CYS A 152 -12.01 -11.19 6.29
CA CYS A 152 -11.46 -10.71 5.02
C CYS A 152 -10.14 -11.40 4.61
N PHE A 153 -9.29 -11.73 5.59
CA PHE A 153 -8.03 -12.40 5.33
C PHE A 153 -8.23 -13.86 4.92
N ASP A 154 -9.15 -14.57 5.59
CA ASP A 154 -9.49 -15.95 5.22
C ASP A 154 -10.13 -16.00 3.84
N PHE A 155 -10.95 -15.00 3.49
CA PHE A 155 -11.53 -14.86 2.16
C PHE A 155 -10.45 -14.79 1.08
N VAL A 156 -9.49 -13.88 1.23
CA VAL A 156 -8.41 -13.72 0.26
C VAL A 156 -7.54 -14.97 0.19
N LEU A 157 -7.09 -15.50 1.34
CA LEU A 157 -6.23 -16.68 1.36
C LEU A 157 -6.94 -17.92 0.78
N GLY A 158 -8.22 -18.09 1.09
CA GLY A 158 -9.06 -19.16 0.59
C GLY A 158 -9.29 -19.05 -0.92
N PHE A 159 -9.54 -17.85 -1.45
CA PHE A 159 -9.65 -17.61 -2.88
C PHE A 159 -8.35 -17.97 -3.62
N LEU A 160 -7.19 -17.56 -3.09
CA LEU A 160 -5.90 -17.89 -3.73
C LEU A 160 -5.64 -19.39 -3.81
N ARG A 161 -6.08 -20.15 -2.79
CA ARG A 161 -6.05 -21.62 -2.85
C ARG A 161 -7.04 -22.15 -3.89
N HIS A 162 -8.26 -21.62 -3.92
CA HIS A 162 -9.31 -22.04 -4.84
C HIS A 162 -8.92 -21.86 -6.32
N VAL A 163 -8.31 -20.72 -6.66
CA VAL A 163 -7.87 -20.42 -8.04
C VAL A 163 -6.56 -21.13 -8.42
N GLY A 164 -5.95 -21.90 -7.51
CA GLY A 164 -4.73 -22.64 -7.78
C GLY A 164 -3.45 -21.79 -7.78
N TYR A 165 -3.41 -20.68 -7.03
CA TYR A 165 -2.22 -19.82 -6.97
C TYR A 165 -0.98 -20.53 -6.41
N GLU A 166 -1.14 -21.69 -5.77
CA GLU A 166 -0.02 -22.55 -5.37
C GLU A 166 0.88 -22.98 -6.54
N TYR A 167 0.34 -23.12 -7.76
CA TYR A 167 1.15 -23.41 -8.95
C TYR A 167 2.11 -22.28 -9.33
N VAL A 168 1.82 -21.05 -8.88
CA VAL A 168 2.71 -19.88 -9.03
C VAL A 168 3.65 -19.79 -7.84
N ASN A 169 3.13 -19.92 -6.63
CA ASN A 169 3.90 -19.78 -5.40
C ASN A 169 3.39 -20.69 -4.27
N THR A 170 3.91 -21.92 -4.22
CA THR A 170 3.54 -22.91 -3.21
C THR A 170 3.88 -22.51 -1.77
N LYS A 171 4.88 -21.64 -1.57
CA LYS A 171 5.38 -21.31 -0.21
C LYS A 171 4.42 -20.38 0.52
N VAL A 172 3.75 -19.46 -0.18
CA VAL A 172 2.96 -18.40 0.45
C VAL A 172 1.60 -18.85 0.95
N LEU A 173 1.06 -19.97 0.46
CA LEU A 173 -0.29 -20.44 0.83
C LEU A 173 -0.31 -21.49 1.96
N ARG A 174 0.84 -21.83 2.54
CA ARG A 174 0.96 -22.86 3.60
C ARG A 174 0.27 -22.45 4.90
N SER A 175 0.36 -21.18 5.27
CA SER A 175 -0.24 -20.65 6.50
C SER A 175 -0.50 -19.15 6.38
N ARG A 176 -1.35 -18.59 7.27
CA ARG A 176 -1.53 -17.13 7.39
C ARG A 176 -0.18 -16.43 7.63
N GLN A 177 0.69 -17.04 8.44
CA GLN A 177 2.00 -16.49 8.75
C GLN A 177 2.93 -16.45 7.54
N ASP A 178 2.95 -17.51 6.72
CA ASP A 178 3.79 -17.56 5.53
C ASP A 178 3.33 -16.55 4.47
N PHE A 179 2.02 -16.40 4.30
CA PHE A 179 1.43 -15.37 3.45
C PHE A 179 1.86 -13.98 3.90
N CYS A 180 1.66 -13.65 5.18
CA CYS A 180 2.04 -12.34 5.73
C CYS A 180 3.54 -12.09 5.59
N LYS A 181 4.39 -13.02 6.03
CA LYS A 181 5.86 -12.86 6.01
C LYS A 181 6.40 -12.64 4.60
N THR A 182 5.80 -13.30 3.61
CA THR A 182 6.34 -13.25 2.24
C THR A 182 5.79 -12.09 1.43
N LEU A 183 4.51 -11.76 1.59
CA LEU A 183 3.80 -10.84 0.71
C LEU A 183 3.44 -9.51 1.39
N VAL A 184 2.88 -9.56 2.60
CA VAL A 184 2.27 -8.38 3.24
C VAL A 184 3.28 -7.59 4.07
N ILE A 185 4.06 -8.27 4.92
CA ILE A 185 5.02 -7.64 5.85
C ILE A 185 6.07 -6.79 5.12
N PRO A 186 6.69 -7.24 4.00
CA PRO A 186 7.68 -6.42 3.29
C PRO A 186 7.12 -5.07 2.84
N GLU A 187 5.92 -5.04 2.28
CA GLU A 187 5.27 -3.81 1.85
C GLU A 187 4.76 -2.99 3.04
N GLY A 188 4.24 -3.66 4.08
CA GLY A 188 3.85 -3.02 5.35
C GLY A 188 5.01 -2.32 6.07
N VAL A 189 6.22 -2.87 6.02
CA VAL A 189 7.41 -2.22 6.60
C VAL A 189 7.79 -0.96 5.81
N LYS A 190 7.69 -0.98 4.48
CA LYS A 190 7.91 0.22 3.65
C LYS A 190 6.86 1.29 3.95
N ALA A 191 5.59 0.89 4.02
CA ALA A 191 4.48 1.76 4.39
C ALA A 191 4.68 2.38 5.79
N GLY A 192 5.03 1.57 6.79
CA GLY A 192 5.28 2.06 8.16
C GLY A 192 6.38 3.11 8.22
N LYS A 193 7.52 2.89 7.54
CA LYS A 193 8.61 3.88 7.46
C LYS A 193 8.13 5.19 6.81
N TYR A 194 7.34 5.09 5.75
CA TYR A 194 6.80 6.25 5.07
C TYR A 194 5.83 7.03 5.95
N ILE A 195 4.90 6.34 6.64
CA ILE A 195 3.93 6.94 7.59
C ILE A 195 4.67 7.68 8.71
N ASP A 196 5.67 7.04 9.32
CA ASP A 196 6.43 7.62 10.42
C ASP A 196 7.18 8.89 9.97
N LEU A 197 7.80 8.84 8.79
CA LEU A 197 8.48 10.00 8.21
C LEU A 197 7.50 11.12 7.85
N TYR A 198 6.37 10.78 7.22
CA TYR A 198 5.34 11.73 6.84
C TYR A 198 4.82 12.50 8.06
N ARG A 199 4.38 11.79 9.11
CA ARG A 199 3.87 12.40 10.34
C ARG A 199 4.92 13.22 11.07
N ARG A 200 6.18 12.80 11.00
CA ARG A 200 7.31 13.58 11.52
C ARG A 200 7.45 14.91 10.77
N LEU A 201 7.34 14.88 9.44
CA LEU A 201 7.40 16.08 8.60
C LEU A 201 6.21 17.02 8.85
N GLU A 202 5.00 16.50 9.06
CA GLU A 202 3.84 17.33 9.43
C GLU A 202 4.08 18.11 10.73
N ARG A 203 4.78 17.51 11.69
CA ARG A 203 5.08 18.14 12.98
C ARG A 203 6.29 19.08 12.94
N GLU A 204 7.35 18.70 12.22
CA GLU A 204 8.65 19.38 12.25
C GLU A 204 8.87 20.32 11.04
N GLY A 205 8.04 20.22 10.00
CA GLY A 205 8.15 20.96 8.74
C GLY A 205 9.24 20.42 7.80
N PHE A 206 10.35 19.94 8.36
CA PHE A 206 11.43 19.29 7.62
C PHE A 206 12.14 18.23 8.46
N VAL A 207 12.80 17.29 7.79
CA VAL A 207 13.69 16.30 8.39
C VAL A 207 15.03 16.35 7.69
N VAL A 208 16.12 16.20 8.46
CA VAL A 208 17.48 16.20 7.95
C VAL A 208 18.03 14.79 8.08
N GLU A 209 18.47 14.21 6.97
CA GLU A 209 19.14 12.91 6.94
C GLU A 209 20.57 13.07 6.43
N SER A 210 21.52 12.55 7.19
CA SER A 210 22.91 12.45 6.75
C SER A 210 23.16 11.06 6.22
N THR A 211 23.43 10.94 4.92
CA THR A 211 23.97 9.68 4.38
C THR A 211 25.36 9.45 4.98
N MET A 212 25.47 8.54 5.96
CA MET A 212 26.76 7.96 6.30
C MET A 212 27.18 7.12 5.09
N GLY A 213 28.32 7.45 4.49
CA GLY A 213 28.84 6.73 3.32
C GLY A 213 28.86 5.23 3.60
N SER A 214 28.07 4.48 2.83
CA SER A 214 28.19 3.04 2.67
C SER A 214 29.41 2.69 1.85
#